data_AF-A0A0D5ZH92-F1
#
_entry.id   AF-A0A0D5ZH92-F1
#
_cell.length_a   1.000
_cell.length_b   1.000
_cell.length_c   1.000
_cell.angle_alpha   90.00
_cell.angle_beta   90.00
_cell.angle_gamma   90.00
#
_symmetry.space_group_name_H-M   'P 1'
#
loop_
_entity.id
_entity.type
_entity.pdbx_description
1 polymer ?
#
loop_
_entity_poly.entity_id
_entity_poly.type
_entity_poly.pdbx_seq_one_letter_code
_entity_poly.pdbx_strand_id
1 'polypeptide(L)'
;MKPCILKRKCTRHGKNDSAVAEVIGTVLIFAIAVSLFTTFILWYVPATGTANEQHYDQQTQNAFYKFSNELSDSRAVQGQMVSYSFPTGISGVPPFSPSTPTSISFSRNLDNFSSSMEYVITVSYTNSTGSVFYYNISHAYSGKGVFKSSADTQFTTPTSYDFQDGFLIQVQGRNNPATAIGPLPISLNVSSGGQVSLGSSLYNITGPSTTASSVGSTMLTLHYSSVEQTSMAVGELAAINGTLGTIDNITLNSYHYNISSSFVNQWNYAFFQQFNNSGSTFQKAAGLTFWNFTGLPFNTSITGEELSVSNSVRIALNSVDLTDIGLSVNSM
;
A
#
# COMPACT_ATOMS: atom_id res chain seq x y z
N MET A 1 -91.03 -4.38 50.72
CA MET A 1 -90.52 -4.66 49.36
C MET A 1 -89.00 -4.82 49.42
N LYS A 2 -88.46 -5.96 48.99
CA LYS A 2 -87.02 -6.15 48.66
C LYS A 2 -86.77 -5.56 47.25
N PRO A 3 -85.53 -5.11 46.85
CA PRO A 3 -84.36 -6.00 46.85
C PRO A 3 -82.93 -5.37 46.99
N CYS A 4 -81.95 -6.29 47.03
CA CYS A 4 -80.54 -6.28 46.54
C CYS A 4 -79.51 -5.27 47.09
N ILE A 5 -78.53 -5.73 47.90
CA ILE A 5 -77.21 -6.30 47.51
C ILE A 5 -76.25 -5.26 46.91
N LEU A 6 -75.27 -4.84 47.73
CA LEU A 6 -73.85 -4.81 47.34
C LEU A 6 -72.98 -4.72 48.61
N LYS A 7 -72.54 -5.89 49.11
CA LYS A 7 -71.39 -5.98 50.02
C LYS A 7 -70.16 -5.52 49.25
N ARG A 8 -69.71 -4.28 49.46
CA ARG A 8 -68.32 -3.91 49.17
C ARG A 8 -67.44 -4.68 50.15
N LYS A 9 -66.83 -5.77 49.68
CA LYS A 9 -65.63 -6.33 50.30
C LYS A 9 -64.58 -5.22 50.32
N CYS A 10 -64.41 -4.56 51.46
CA CYS A 10 -63.16 -3.88 51.76
C CYS A 10 -62.12 -4.97 51.99
N THR A 11 -61.40 -5.35 50.93
CA THR A 11 -60.13 -6.06 51.08
C THR A 11 -59.22 -5.14 51.87
N ARG A 12 -58.92 -5.51 53.12
CA ARG A 12 -57.70 -5.07 53.80
C ARG A 12 -56.55 -5.43 52.86
N HIS A 13 -56.01 -4.46 52.12
CA HIS A 13 -54.71 -4.62 51.47
C HIS A 13 -53.71 -4.82 52.60
N GLY A 14 -53.38 -6.08 52.84
CA GLY A 14 -52.46 -6.49 53.88
C GLY A 14 -51.06 -6.03 53.53
N LYS A 15 -50.23 -5.84 54.55
CA LYS A 15 -48.77 -5.65 54.41
C LYS A 15 -48.12 -6.65 53.43
N ASN A 16 -48.74 -7.80 53.20
CA ASN A 16 -48.34 -8.80 52.21
C ASN A 16 -48.44 -8.30 50.75
N ASP A 17 -49.45 -7.52 50.37
CA ASP A 17 -49.58 -6.98 49.00
C ASP A 17 -48.50 -5.92 48.72
N SER A 18 -48.14 -5.14 49.75
CA SER A 18 -47.05 -4.15 49.68
C SER A 18 -45.67 -4.83 49.57
N ALA A 19 -45.43 -5.90 50.33
CA ALA A 19 -44.19 -6.66 50.27
C ALA A 19 -44.04 -7.40 48.92
N VAL A 20 -45.14 -7.94 48.38
CA VAL A 20 -45.15 -8.57 47.05
C VAL A 20 -44.89 -7.53 45.95
N ALA A 21 -45.47 -6.33 46.05
CA ALA A 21 -45.21 -5.24 45.10
C ALA A 21 -43.74 -4.78 45.12
N GLU A 22 -43.11 -4.72 46.30
CA GLU A 22 -41.69 -4.35 46.45
C GLU A 22 -40.75 -5.39 45.85
N VAL A 23 -41.03 -6.69 46.08
CA VAL A 23 -40.26 -7.79 45.48
C VAL A 23 -40.42 -7.81 43.96
N ILE A 24 -41.65 -7.68 43.45
CA ILE A 24 -41.91 -7.61 42.00
C ILE A 24 -41.21 -6.39 41.39
N GLY A 25 -41.30 -5.21 42.02
CA GLY A 25 -40.63 -4.00 41.56
C GLY A 25 -39.11 -4.16 41.48
N THR A 26 -38.50 -4.78 42.49
CA THR A 26 -37.05 -5.03 42.54
C THR A 26 -36.60 -6.00 41.45
N VAL A 27 -37.34 -7.09 41.25
CA VAL A 27 -37.07 -8.06 40.16
C VAL A 27 -37.19 -7.39 38.79
N LEU A 28 -38.17 -6.51 38.62
CA LEU A 28 -38.40 -5.80 37.35
C LEU A 28 -37.30 -4.78 37.06
N ILE A 29 -36.82 -4.04 38.07
CA ILE A 29 -35.65 -3.15 37.94
C ILE A 29 -34.39 -3.96 37.60
N PHE A 30 -34.18 -5.10 38.27
CA PHE A 30 -33.03 -5.96 37.97
C PHE A 30 -33.09 -6.51 36.55
N ALA A 31 -34.28 -6.94 36.09
CA ALA A 31 -34.48 -7.37 34.71
C ALA A 31 -34.18 -6.26 33.71
N ILE A 32 -34.65 -5.03 33.94
CA ILE A 32 -34.34 -3.86 33.10
C ILE A 32 -32.82 -3.60 33.07
N ALA A 33 -32.16 -3.61 34.24
CA ALA A 33 -30.72 -3.37 34.34
C ALA A 33 -29.92 -4.45 33.58
N VAL A 34 -30.26 -5.73 33.75
CA VAL A 34 -29.62 -6.83 33.03
C VAL A 34 -29.88 -6.73 31.53
N SER A 35 -31.09 -6.38 31.09
CA SER A 35 -31.40 -6.20 29.67
C SER A 35 -30.63 -5.03 29.04
N LEU A 36 -30.52 -3.89 29.72
CA LEU A 36 -29.72 -2.76 29.26
C LEU A 36 -28.23 -3.11 29.21
N PHE A 37 -27.70 -3.77 30.24
CA PHE A 37 -26.31 -4.21 30.30
C PHE A 37 -25.99 -5.25 29.22
N THR A 38 -26.91 -6.19 28.97
CA THR A 38 -26.78 -7.19 27.90
C THR A 38 -26.79 -6.52 26.53
N THR A 39 -27.67 -5.53 26.32
CA THR A 39 -27.72 -4.75 25.06
C THR A 39 -26.42 -3.97 24.85
N PHE A 40 -25.89 -3.37 25.92
CA PHE A 40 -24.61 -2.68 25.89
C PHE A 40 -23.45 -3.61 25.50
N ILE A 41 -23.35 -4.79 26.12
CA ILE A 41 -22.28 -5.77 25.80
C ILE A 41 -22.44 -6.36 24.40
N LEU A 42 -23.66 -6.68 23.97
CA LEU A 42 -23.88 -7.37 22.71
C LEU A 42 -23.80 -6.45 21.49
N TRP A 43 -24.18 -5.17 21.65
CA TRP A 43 -24.29 -4.25 20.52
C TRP A 43 -23.28 -3.11 20.58
N TYR A 44 -23.20 -2.40 21.71
CA TYR A 44 -22.36 -1.22 21.80
C TYR A 44 -20.87 -1.59 21.78
N VAL A 45 -20.45 -2.56 22.59
CA VAL A 45 -19.03 -2.96 22.68
C VAL A 45 -18.46 -3.44 21.33
N PRO A 46 -19.10 -4.38 20.60
CA PRO A 46 -18.63 -4.80 19.29
C PRO A 46 -18.69 -3.68 18.26
N ALA A 47 -19.77 -2.89 18.22
CA ALA A 47 -19.90 -1.80 17.25
C ALA A 47 -18.82 -0.73 17.43
N THR A 48 -18.54 -0.31 18.66
CA THR A 48 -17.45 0.64 18.92
C THR A 48 -16.09 0.01 18.63
N GLY A 49 -15.91 -1.27 18.93
CA GLY A 49 -14.65 -1.94 18.65
C GLY A 49 -14.34 -2.04 17.16
N THR A 50 -15.33 -2.46 16.36
CA THR A 50 -15.24 -2.46 14.90
C THR A 50 -14.99 -1.06 14.34
N ALA A 51 -15.64 -0.02 14.88
CA ALA A 51 -15.43 1.35 14.42
C ALA A 51 -13.99 1.85 14.68
N ASN A 52 -13.42 1.54 15.85
CA ASN A 52 -12.05 1.91 16.20
C ASN A 52 -11.02 1.23 15.27
N GLU A 53 -11.23 -0.04 14.94
CA GLU A 53 -10.34 -0.79 14.06
C GLU A 53 -10.45 -0.36 12.60
N GLN A 54 -11.67 -0.11 12.10
CA GLN A 54 -11.86 0.47 10.77
C GLN A 54 -11.19 1.85 10.65
N HIS A 55 -11.24 2.66 11.70
CA HIS A 55 -10.55 3.94 11.73
C HIS A 55 -9.04 3.77 11.64
N TYR A 56 -8.48 2.83 12.41
CA TYR A 56 -7.05 2.48 12.35
C TYR A 56 -6.64 1.99 10.95
N ASP A 57 -7.41 1.09 10.33
CA ASP A 57 -7.12 0.55 9.00
C ASP A 57 -7.11 1.66 7.94
N GLN A 58 -8.10 2.57 7.98
CA GLN A 58 -8.14 3.72 7.08
C GLN A 58 -6.95 4.67 7.29
N GLN A 59 -6.55 4.94 8.53
CA GLN A 59 -5.38 5.75 8.82
C GLN A 59 -4.09 5.10 8.34
N THR A 60 -3.95 3.78 8.56
CA THR A 60 -2.77 3.00 8.15
C THR A 60 -2.66 2.97 6.63
N GLN A 61 -3.76 2.66 5.94
CA GLN A 61 -3.83 2.69 4.49
C GLN A 61 -3.44 4.06 3.94
N ASN A 62 -4.04 5.14 4.46
CA ASN A 62 -3.71 6.51 4.04
C ASN A 62 -2.25 6.86 4.30
N ALA A 63 -1.66 6.36 5.39
CA ALA A 63 -0.25 6.55 5.69
C ALA A 63 0.65 5.92 4.62
N PHE A 64 0.41 4.66 4.28
CA PHE A 64 1.16 3.99 3.22
C PHE A 64 0.94 4.61 1.84
N TYR A 65 -0.28 5.06 1.52
CA TYR A 65 -0.55 5.77 0.27
C TYR A 65 0.27 7.06 0.15
N LYS A 66 0.26 7.92 1.18
CA LYS A 66 1.02 9.16 1.13
C LYS A 66 2.52 8.90 1.11
N PHE A 67 2.97 7.93 1.89
CA PHE A 67 4.36 7.48 1.88
C PHE A 67 4.80 6.97 0.50
N SER A 68 3.98 6.14 -0.16
CA SER A 68 4.21 5.67 -1.54
C SER A 68 4.30 6.85 -2.52
N ASN A 69 3.37 7.80 -2.44
CA ASN A 69 3.37 8.97 -3.31
C ASN A 69 4.60 9.87 -3.09
N GLU A 70 4.99 10.11 -1.83
CA GLU A 70 6.18 10.91 -1.48
C GLU A 70 7.49 10.25 -1.91
N LEU A 71 7.56 8.91 -1.90
CA LEU A 71 8.68 8.17 -2.46
C LEU A 71 8.69 8.27 -4.00
N SER A 72 7.52 8.29 -4.64
CA SER A 72 7.41 8.42 -6.09
C SER A 72 7.60 9.82 -6.67
N ASP A 73 7.91 10.81 -5.84
CA ASP A 73 8.19 12.16 -6.35
C ASP A 73 9.53 12.20 -7.08
N SER A 74 9.48 12.49 -8.38
CA SER A 74 10.63 12.63 -9.29
C SER A 74 11.52 13.85 -9.00
N ARG A 75 11.33 14.53 -7.85
CA ARG A 75 12.16 15.64 -7.38
C ARG A 75 13.06 15.29 -6.20
N ALA A 76 13.14 14.00 -5.86
CA ALA A 76 14.05 13.53 -4.83
C ALA A 76 15.49 14.02 -5.07
N VAL A 77 16.15 14.50 -4.03
CA VAL A 77 17.58 14.85 -4.07
C VAL A 77 18.33 14.00 -3.06
N GLN A 78 19.55 13.57 -3.40
CA GLN A 78 20.45 12.91 -2.45
C GLN A 78 20.57 13.78 -1.18
N GLY A 79 20.42 13.18 -0.01
CA GLY A 79 20.41 13.93 1.26
C GLY A 79 19.02 14.28 1.78
N GLN A 80 18.00 14.28 0.93
CA GLN A 80 16.62 14.57 1.34
C GLN A 80 16.12 13.49 2.30
N MET A 81 15.18 13.86 3.16
CA MET A 81 14.50 12.93 4.06
C MET A 81 13.01 12.88 3.74
N VAL A 82 12.45 11.67 3.75
CA VAL A 82 11.00 11.44 3.79
C VAL A 82 10.68 11.02 5.21
N SER A 83 9.82 11.75 5.89
CA SER A 83 9.38 11.39 7.25
C SER A 83 7.88 11.30 7.28
N TYR A 84 7.37 10.12 7.61
CA TYR A 84 5.93 9.88 7.67
C TYR A 84 5.54 9.23 8.99
N SER A 85 4.45 9.73 9.59
CA SER A 85 3.92 9.19 10.83
C SER A 85 2.94 8.05 10.53
N PHE A 86 3.28 6.85 10.96
CA PHE A 86 2.40 5.68 10.83
C PHE A 86 1.61 5.48 12.13
N PRO A 87 0.29 5.28 12.06
CA PRO A 87 -0.47 4.85 13.22
C PRO A 87 0.05 3.50 13.68
N THR A 88 0.38 3.39 14.96
CA THR A 88 0.84 2.15 15.59
C THR A 88 -0.02 1.77 16.79
N GLY A 89 -1.15 2.44 17.04
CA GLY A 89 -2.09 2.09 18.09
C GLY A 89 -3.52 2.03 17.61
N ILE A 90 -4.26 1.01 18.07
CA ILE A 90 -5.70 0.91 17.89
C ILE A 90 -6.36 1.43 19.16
N SER A 91 -7.24 2.43 19.01
CA SER A 91 -8.05 2.95 20.12
C SER A 91 -8.80 1.83 20.82
N GLY A 92 -8.81 1.87 22.16
CA GLY A 92 -9.35 0.84 23.07
C GLY A 92 -10.42 -0.06 22.47
N VAL A 93 -10.10 -1.35 22.36
CA VAL A 93 -11.03 -2.40 21.93
C VAL A 93 -11.08 -3.47 23.02
N PRO A 94 -12.13 -3.59 23.89
CA PRO A 94 -13.39 -2.81 24.04
C PRO A 94 -13.22 -1.31 24.34
N PRO A 95 -14.27 -0.45 24.19
CA PRO A 95 -14.18 1.03 24.27
C PRO A 95 -13.65 1.65 25.56
N PHE A 96 -13.44 0.86 26.62
CA PHE A 96 -12.84 1.30 27.88
C PHE A 96 -11.47 0.68 28.16
N SER A 97 -10.95 -0.11 27.23
CA SER A 97 -9.60 -0.66 27.33
C SER A 97 -8.58 0.39 26.90
N PRO A 98 -7.34 0.32 27.43
CA PRO A 98 -6.22 1.07 26.87
C PRO A 98 -6.03 0.74 25.38
N SER A 99 -5.48 1.68 24.63
CA SER A 99 -5.13 1.43 23.23
C SER A 99 -4.22 0.21 23.08
N THR A 100 -4.52 -0.64 22.11
CA THR A 100 -3.73 -1.84 21.80
C THR A 100 -2.58 -1.47 20.87
N PRO A 101 -1.33 -1.83 21.20
CA PRO A 101 -0.21 -1.54 20.32
C PRO A 101 -0.24 -2.43 19.08
N THR A 102 0.09 -1.85 17.94
CA THR A 102 0.42 -2.53 16.68
C THR A 102 1.87 -2.24 16.35
N SER A 103 2.35 -2.74 15.20
CA SER A 103 3.73 -2.54 14.80
C SER A 103 3.85 -2.18 13.33
N ILE A 104 4.78 -1.26 13.05
CA ILE A 104 5.38 -1.12 11.74
C ILE A 104 6.77 -1.74 11.76
N SER A 105 7.10 -2.49 10.72
CA SER A 105 8.39 -3.15 10.58
C SER A 105 8.96 -2.94 9.19
N PHE A 106 10.28 -2.90 9.11
CA PHE A 106 11.05 -3.04 7.89
C PHE A 106 11.84 -4.34 7.98
N SER A 107 11.75 -5.17 6.95
CA SER A 107 12.56 -6.37 6.81
C SER A 107 13.37 -6.30 5.53
N ARG A 108 14.70 -6.46 5.65
CA ARG A 108 15.60 -6.57 4.49
C ARG A 108 15.67 -8.01 3.92
N ASN A 109 14.82 -8.94 4.38
CA ASN A 109 14.97 -10.34 4.01
C ASN A 109 14.68 -10.58 2.52
N LEU A 110 15.63 -11.23 1.84
CA LEU A 110 15.57 -11.65 0.44
C LEU A 110 14.43 -12.62 0.15
N ASP A 111 14.08 -13.46 1.12
CA ASP A 111 13.02 -14.46 0.94
C ASP A 111 11.62 -13.82 0.78
N ASN A 112 11.48 -12.55 1.16
CA ASN A 112 10.19 -11.86 1.13
C ASN A 112 10.01 -10.98 -0.11
N PHE A 113 11.08 -10.31 -0.54
CA PHE A 113 11.06 -9.42 -1.71
C PHE A 113 12.47 -9.08 -2.20
N SER A 114 12.67 -9.17 -3.51
CA SER A 114 13.78 -8.54 -4.21
C SER A 114 13.38 -8.09 -5.59
N SER A 115 13.93 -6.95 -6.04
CA SER A 115 13.82 -6.47 -7.41
C SER A 115 15.19 -6.16 -8.00
N SER A 116 15.32 -6.28 -9.32
CA SER A 116 16.48 -5.81 -10.07
C SER A 116 16.06 -5.22 -11.41
N MET A 117 16.70 -4.12 -11.80
CA MET A 117 16.50 -3.47 -13.09
C MET A 117 17.86 -3.29 -13.77
N GLU A 118 17.91 -3.58 -15.07
CA GLU A 118 19.02 -3.21 -15.95
C GLU A 118 18.45 -2.60 -17.23
N TYR A 119 19.03 -1.50 -17.71
CA TYR A 119 18.64 -0.93 -18.99
C TYR A 119 19.85 -0.37 -19.74
N VAL A 120 19.70 -0.29 -21.06
CA VAL A 120 20.66 0.36 -21.96
C VAL A 120 19.92 1.29 -22.91
N ILE A 121 20.26 2.58 -22.89
CA ILE A 121 19.78 3.57 -23.84
C ILE A 121 20.91 4.12 -24.69
N THR A 122 20.63 4.46 -25.95
CA THR A 122 21.48 5.27 -26.81
C THR A 122 20.82 6.61 -27.05
N VAL A 123 21.52 7.70 -26.74
CA VAL A 123 21.09 9.07 -27.03
C VAL A 123 21.89 9.58 -28.21
N SER A 124 21.22 10.07 -29.24
CA SER A 124 21.88 10.87 -30.28
C SER A 124 21.62 12.35 -30.05
N TYR A 125 22.66 13.16 -30.12
CA TYR A 125 22.56 14.59 -29.88
C TYR A 125 23.46 15.39 -30.82
N THR A 126 23.00 16.59 -31.18
CA THR A 126 23.73 17.54 -32.01
C THR A 126 24.32 18.63 -31.13
N ASN A 127 25.63 18.79 -31.17
CA ASN A 127 26.31 19.84 -30.40
C ASN A 127 26.17 21.22 -31.08
N SER A 128 26.69 22.27 -30.43
CA SER A 128 26.68 23.64 -30.96
C SER A 128 27.43 23.84 -32.28
N THR A 129 28.29 22.88 -32.68
CA THR A 129 29.00 22.89 -33.97
C THR A 129 28.28 22.09 -35.06
N GLY A 130 27.08 21.56 -34.79
CA GLY A 130 26.28 20.77 -35.75
C GLY A 130 26.78 19.34 -35.93
N SER A 131 27.66 18.84 -35.08
CA SER A 131 28.16 17.46 -35.11
C SER A 131 27.22 16.55 -34.30
N VAL A 132 26.85 15.43 -34.89
CA VAL A 132 25.99 14.41 -34.26
C VAL A 132 26.87 13.42 -33.49
N PHE A 133 26.53 13.20 -32.23
CA PHE A 133 27.18 12.25 -31.34
C PHE A 133 26.19 11.19 -30.86
N TYR A 134 26.73 10.04 -30.45
CA TYR A 134 25.96 8.96 -29.83
C TYR A 134 26.56 8.65 -28.46
N TYR A 135 25.71 8.56 -27.45
CA TYR A 135 26.12 8.23 -26.08
C TYR A 135 25.28 7.07 -25.55
N ASN A 136 25.95 6.05 -25.03
CA ASN A 136 25.29 4.89 -24.43
C ASN A 136 25.30 5.04 -22.92
N ILE A 137 24.13 4.86 -22.30
CA ILE A 137 23.97 4.81 -20.86
C ILE A 137 23.50 3.40 -20.51
N SER A 138 24.23 2.76 -19.61
CA SER A 138 23.88 1.48 -19.02
C SER A 138 23.85 1.63 -17.52
N HIS A 139 22.80 1.13 -16.88
CA HIS A 139 22.65 1.16 -15.44
C HIS A 139 22.03 -0.15 -14.97
N ALA A 140 22.48 -0.63 -13.80
CA ALA A 140 21.95 -1.80 -13.14
C ALA A 140 21.69 -1.48 -11.68
N TYR A 141 20.46 -1.72 -11.23
CA TYR A 141 19.99 -1.42 -9.89
C TYR A 141 19.35 -2.66 -9.26
N SER A 142 19.45 -2.81 -7.95
CA SER A 142 18.75 -3.86 -7.21
C SER A 142 18.22 -3.35 -5.88
N GLY A 143 16.96 -3.68 -5.61
CA GLY A 143 16.21 -3.29 -4.42
C GLY A 143 15.84 -4.51 -3.58
N LYS A 144 15.86 -4.36 -2.24
CA LYS A 144 15.42 -5.41 -1.32
C LYS A 144 14.71 -4.81 -0.12
N GLY A 145 13.70 -5.52 0.34
CA GLY A 145 13.04 -5.26 1.62
C GLY A 145 11.58 -4.83 1.51
N VAL A 146 10.89 -4.96 2.63
CA VAL A 146 9.44 -4.78 2.75
C VAL A 146 9.13 -3.98 3.99
N PHE A 147 8.31 -2.94 3.87
CA PHE A 147 7.63 -2.37 5.04
C PHE A 147 6.33 -3.11 5.28
N LYS A 148 6.13 -3.55 6.51
CA LYS A 148 4.94 -4.26 6.94
C LYS A 148 4.30 -3.59 8.14
N SER A 149 3.00 -3.32 8.03
CA SER A 149 2.13 -3.10 9.19
C SER A 149 1.10 -4.20 9.26
N SER A 150 0.80 -4.70 10.45
CA SER A 150 -0.29 -5.64 10.67
C SER A 150 -0.98 -5.38 12.00
N ALA A 151 -2.31 -5.42 11.97
CA ALA A 151 -3.15 -5.47 13.16
C ALA A 151 -3.86 -6.82 13.20
N ASP A 152 -3.87 -7.45 14.38
CA ASP A 152 -4.64 -8.66 14.64
C ASP A 152 -5.39 -8.46 15.96
N THR A 153 -6.70 -8.33 15.86
CA THR A 153 -7.60 -8.15 17.00
C THR A 153 -8.82 -9.04 16.79
N GLN A 154 -9.59 -9.24 17.86
CA GLN A 154 -10.75 -10.13 17.84
C GLN A 154 -12.01 -9.54 17.17
N PHE A 155 -12.01 -8.27 16.75
CA PHE A 155 -13.23 -7.56 16.32
C PHE A 155 -13.29 -7.23 14.82
N THR A 156 -12.18 -7.35 14.09
CA THR A 156 -12.12 -7.20 12.63
C THR A 156 -11.21 -8.24 12.00
N THR A 157 -11.28 -8.32 10.68
CA THR A 157 -10.40 -9.15 9.86
C THR A 157 -8.97 -8.59 9.92
N PRO A 158 -7.95 -9.41 10.21
CA PRO A 158 -6.56 -8.93 10.26
C PRO A 158 -6.14 -8.31 8.93
N THR A 159 -5.71 -7.06 8.95
CA THR A 159 -5.23 -6.36 7.75
C THR A 159 -3.71 -6.23 7.83
N SER A 160 -3.00 -6.57 6.74
CA SER A 160 -1.60 -6.20 6.58
C SER A 160 -1.36 -5.32 5.35
N TYR A 161 -0.37 -4.45 5.47
CA TYR A 161 0.09 -3.57 4.40
C TYR A 161 1.56 -3.88 4.16
N ASP A 162 1.88 -4.37 2.97
CA ASP A 162 3.22 -4.72 2.53
C ASP A 162 3.64 -3.77 1.40
N PHE A 163 4.65 -2.93 1.64
CA PHE A 163 5.20 -2.02 0.65
C PHE A 163 6.46 -2.61 0.03
N GLN A 164 6.43 -2.85 -1.29
CA GLN A 164 7.48 -3.48 -2.07
C GLN A 164 7.79 -2.60 -3.28
N ASP A 165 8.98 -2.00 -3.35
CA ASP A 165 9.43 -1.21 -4.52
C ASP A 165 8.38 -0.21 -5.04
N GLY A 166 7.86 0.64 -4.16
CA GLY A 166 6.86 1.67 -4.51
C GLY A 166 5.42 1.16 -4.49
N PHE A 167 5.23 -0.15 -4.64
CA PHE A 167 3.94 -0.81 -4.76
C PHE A 167 3.41 -1.25 -3.40
N LEU A 168 2.21 -0.79 -3.06
CA LEU A 168 1.53 -1.14 -1.81
C LEU A 168 0.60 -2.32 -2.05
N ILE A 169 0.75 -3.35 -1.23
CA ILE A 169 -0.08 -4.54 -1.23
C ILE A 169 -0.86 -4.56 0.08
N GLN A 170 -2.18 -4.53 0.00
CA GLN A 170 -3.05 -4.69 1.15
C GLN A 170 -3.59 -6.12 1.19
N VAL A 171 -3.35 -6.83 2.28
CA VAL A 171 -3.87 -8.18 2.52
C VAL A 171 -4.97 -8.10 3.56
N GLN A 172 -6.20 -8.47 3.20
CA GLN A 172 -7.34 -8.51 4.13
C GLN A 172 -7.63 -9.95 4.57
N GLY A 173 -7.22 -10.33 5.76
CA GLY A 173 -7.46 -11.65 6.32
C GLY A 173 -6.68 -12.76 5.63
N ARG A 174 -6.81 -13.99 6.13
CA ARG A 174 -5.99 -15.12 5.68
C ARG A 174 -6.38 -15.68 4.29
N ASN A 175 -7.57 -15.35 3.79
CA ASN A 175 -8.16 -15.96 2.60
C ASN A 175 -8.67 -14.97 1.54
N ASN A 176 -8.67 -13.65 1.76
CA ASN A 176 -9.10 -12.72 0.71
C ASN A 176 -7.92 -12.40 -0.23
N PRO A 177 -8.19 -12.13 -1.52
CA PRO A 177 -7.16 -11.68 -2.43
C PRO A 177 -6.59 -10.35 -1.94
N ALA A 178 -5.27 -10.28 -1.87
CA ALA A 178 -4.60 -9.02 -1.59
C ALA A 178 -4.84 -8.03 -2.74
N THR A 179 -5.08 -6.76 -2.40
CA THR A 179 -5.33 -5.69 -3.35
C THR A 179 -4.06 -4.88 -3.59
N ALA A 180 -3.78 -4.67 -4.87
CA ALA A 180 -2.70 -3.85 -5.37
C ALA A 180 -3.09 -2.37 -5.32
N ILE A 181 -2.20 -1.56 -4.78
CA ILE A 181 -2.44 -0.16 -4.47
C ILE A 181 -1.17 0.65 -4.79
N GLY A 182 -1.31 1.79 -5.46
CA GLY A 182 -0.19 2.70 -5.74
C GLY A 182 0.44 2.50 -7.13
N PRO A 183 1.40 3.37 -7.49
CA PRO A 183 2.04 3.32 -8.80
C PRO A 183 2.92 2.07 -8.92
N LEU A 184 2.95 1.48 -10.12
CA LEU A 184 3.92 0.44 -10.44
C LEU A 184 5.31 1.08 -10.64
N PRO A 185 6.39 0.37 -10.27
CA PRO A 185 7.78 0.81 -10.46
C PRO A 185 8.16 0.93 -11.93
N ILE A 186 7.31 0.45 -12.84
CA ILE A 186 7.40 0.66 -14.27
C ILE A 186 6.07 1.22 -14.74
N SER A 187 6.12 2.36 -15.41
CA SER A 187 4.98 2.98 -16.07
C SER A 187 5.30 3.25 -17.54
N LEU A 188 4.27 3.16 -18.38
CA LEU A 188 4.34 3.56 -19.77
C LEU A 188 3.34 4.68 -19.98
N ASN A 189 3.83 5.81 -20.49
CA ASN A 189 2.97 6.89 -20.93
C ASN A 189 3.04 6.97 -22.45
N VAL A 190 1.86 6.96 -23.08
CA VAL A 190 1.74 7.18 -24.53
C VAL A 190 1.12 8.54 -24.73
N SER A 191 1.88 9.48 -25.28
CA SER A 191 1.37 10.82 -25.57
C SER A 191 0.38 10.79 -26.74
N SER A 192 -0.46 11.83 -26.85
CA SER A 192 -1.45 11.97 -27.93
C SER A 192 -0.85 11.97 -29.34
N GLY A 193 0.47 12.14 -29.47
CA GLY A 193 1.22 12.03 -30.73
C GLY A 193 1.80 10.65 -31.02
N GLY A 194 1.48 9.63 -30.21
CA GLY A 194 2.00 8.27 -30.35
C GLY A 194 3.41 8.06 -29.80
N GLN A 195 3.95 9.02 -29.05
CA GLN A 195 5.25 8.88 -28.40
C GLN A 195 5.10 8.01 -27.15
N VAL A 196 5.90 6.96 -27.04
CA VAL A 196 5.97 6.10 -25.86
C VAL A 196 7.14 6.56 -25.00
N SER A 197 6.89 6.85 -23.72
CA SER A 197 7.91 7.07 -22.70
C SER A 197 7.80 6.01 -21.62
N LEU A 198 8.95 5.48 -21.19
CA LEU A 198 9.07 4.55 -20.08
C LEU A 198 9.51 5.33 -18.84
N GLY A 199 8.68 5.33 -17.81
CA GLY A 199 9.06 5.78 -16.47
C GLY A 199 9.39 4.57 -15.62
N SER A 200 10.52 4.59 -14.92
CA SER A 200 10.79 3.57 -13.92
C SER A 200 11.32 4.20 -12.64
N SER A 201 10.79 3.75 -11.50
CA SER A 201 11.24 4.14 -10.17
C SER A 201 11.54 2.87 -9.39
N LEU A 202 12.78 2.69 -8.97
CA LEU A 202 13.13 1.63 -8.05
C LEU A 202 13.56 2.20 -6.70
N TYR A 203 13.15 1.52 -5.65
CA TYR A 203 13.39 1.90 -4.27
C TYR A 203 14.21 0.81 -3.59
N ASN A 204 15.53 1.01 -3.50
CA ASN A 204 16.34 0.17 -2.63
C ASN A 204 16.40 0.75 -1.21
N ILE A 205 15.45 0.31 -0.42
CA ILE A 205 15.40 0.66 1.00
C ILE A 205 16.51 -0.13 1.72
N THR A 206 17.64 0.51 1.99
CA THR A 206 18.78 -0.11 2.67
C THR A 206 18.79 0.23 4.16
N GLY A 207 18.80 -0.79 5.03
CA GLY A 207 18.86 -0.57 6.47
C GLY A 207 18.85 -1.87 7.26
N PRO A 208 19.11 -1.84 8.58
CA PRO A 208 18.85 -2.98 9.43
C PRO A 208 17.35 -3.24 9.48
N SER A 209 16.95 -4.52 9.54
CA SER A 209 15.56 -4.85 9.84
C SER A 209 15.20 -4.23 11.20
N THR A 210 14.05 -3.58 11.26
CA THR A 210 13.61 -2.84 12.45
C THR A 210 12.11 -3.01 12.63
N THR A 211 11.67 -2.99 13.87
CA THR A 211 10.27 -3.05 14.25
C THR A 211 10.02 -2.02 15.33
N ALA A 212 9.02 -1.19 15.13
CA ALA A 212 8.56 -0.23 16.10
C ALA A 212 7.11 -0.52 16.46
N SER A 213 6.82 -0.52 17.76
CA SER A 213 5.49 -0.76 18.31
C SER A 213 5.20 0.27 19.40
N SER A 214 4.03 0.88 19.37
CA SER A 214 3.59 1.92 20.30
C SER A 214 2.07 1.87 20.42
N VAL A 215 1.45 2.73 21.22
CA VAL A 215 -0.02 2.85 21.35
C VAL A 215 -0.58 4.12 20.69
N GLY A 216 0.25 4.81 19.90
CA GLY A 216 -0.07 6.06 19.22
C GLY A 216 0.38 6.02 17.76
N SER A 217 1.39 6.81 17.42
CA SER A 217 2.02 6.77 16.11
C SER A 217 3.53 6.67 16.22
N THR A 218 4.15 6.11 15.18
CA THR A 218 5.60 6.02 15.03
C THR A 218 6.01 6.81 13.80
N MET A 219 6.99 7.71 13.97
CA MET A 219 7.61 8.38 12.82
C MET A 219 8.59 7.43 12.15
N LEU A 220 8.40 7.19 10.86
CA LEU A 220 9.37 6.52 10.02
C LEU A 220 10.07 7.57 9.17
N THR A 221 11.38 7.72 9.34
CA THR A 221 12.22 8.56 8.50
C THR A 221 13.01 7.69 7.54
N LEU A 222 13.07 8.06 6.26
CA LEU A 222 14.03 7.55 5.27
C LEU A 222 14.92 8.69 4.79
N HIS A 223 16.11 8.37 4.30
CA HIS A 223 17.05 9.33 3.78
C HIS A 223 17.59 8.86 2.43
N TYR A 224 17.38 9.64 1.37
CA TYR A 224 17.87 9.35 0.03
C TYR A 224 19.41 9.26 0.00
N SER A 225 19.97 8.05 -0.02
CA SER A 225 21.43 7.82 0.00
C SER A 225 22.08 8.12 -1.35
N SER A 226 21.35 7.90 -2.43
CA SER A 226 21.70 8.18 -3.82
C SER A 226 20.40 8.42 -4.58
N VAL A 227 20.40 9.40 -5.47
CA VAL A 227 19.31 9.63 -6.42
C VAL A 227 19.93 9.77 -7.80
N GLU A 228 19.71 8.80 -8.68
CA GLU A 228 20.09 8.93 -10.09
C GLU A 228 18.86 9.30 -10.91
N GLN A 229 18.75 10.60 -11.22
CA GLN A 229 17.74 11.11 -12.13
C GLN A 229 18.30 11.34 -13.51
N THR A 230 17.81 10.56 -14.46
CA THR A 230 18.09 10.77 -15.87
C THR A 230 16.80 11.21 -16.53
N SER A 231 16.54 12.51 -16.60
CA SER A 231 15.47 13.11 -17.41
C SER A 231 16.06 13.59 -18.72
N MET A 232 15.58 13.05 -19.83
CA MET A 232 16.01 13.46 -21.16
C MET A 232 14.82 13.47 -22.10
N ALA A 233 14.58 14.56 -22.82
CA ALA A 233 13.57 14.63 -23.88
C ALA A 233 14.15 15.02 -25.25
N VAL A 234 13.60 14.47 -26.32
CA VAL A 234 13.93 14.85 -27.70
C VAL A 234 13.58 16.32 -27.91
N GLY A 235 14.53 17.07 -28.47
CA GLY A 235 14.46 18.52 -28.63
C GLY A 235 14.93 19.31 -27.41
N GLU A 236 15.20 18.65 -26.29
CA GLU A 236 15.74 19.30 -25.09
C GLU A 236 17.25 19.53 -25.24
N LEU A 237 17.75 20.61 -24.62
CA LEU A 237 19.17 20.92 -24.55
C LEU A 237 19.75 20.28 -23.28
N ALA A 238 20.65 19.33 -23.43
CA ALA A 238 21.25 18.59 -22.31
C ALA A 238 22.77 18.62 -22.36
N ALA A 239 23.40 18.52 -21.18
CA ALA A 239 24.84 18.32 -21.07
C ALA A 239 25.14 16.82 -20.98
N ILE A 240 25.57 16.23 -22.10
CA ILE A 240 25.87 14.79 -22.21
C ILE A 240 27.39 14.62 -22.22
N ASN A 241 27.92 13.94 -21.20
CA ASN A 241 29.37 13.72 -21.01
C ASN A 241 30.19 15.03 -21.08
N GLY A 242 29.69 16.09 -20.44
CA GLY A 242 30.33 17.41 -20.42
C GLY A 242 30.17 18.25 -21.70
N THR A 243 29.47 17.75 -22.72
CA THR A 243 29.18 18.49 -23.96
C THR A 243 27.72 18.89 -24.01
N LEU A 244 27.45 20.19 -24.21
CA LEU A 244 26.09 20.69 -24.44
C LEU A 244 25.63 20.38 -25.87
N GLY A 245 24.44 19.81 -26.00
CA GLY A 245 23.80 19.56 -27.29
C GLY A 245 22.30 19.37 -27.19
N THR A 246 21.63 19.47 -28.33
CA THR A 246 20.20 19.20 -28.46
C THR A 246 20.00 17.70 -28.71
N ILE A 247 19.11 17.07 -27.95
CA ILE A 247 18.80 15.64 -28.11
C ILE A 247 17.97 15.44 -29.38
N ASP A 248 18.49 14.67 -30.33
CA ASP A 248 17.83 14.40 -31.60
C ASP A 248 16.94 13.15 -31.53
N ASN A 249 17.40 12.13 -30.80
CA ASN A 249 16.69 10.86 -30.64
C ASN A 249 17.19 10.13 -29.39
N ILE A 250 16.30 9.40 -28.73
CA ILE A 250 16.63 8.50 -27.62
C ILE A 250 16.18 7.10 -28.03
N THR A 251 17.02 6.09 -27.87
CA THR A 251 16.70 4.71 -28.24
C THR A 251 16.87 3.81 -27.04
N LEU A 252 15.81 3.10 -26.63
CA LEU A 252 15.93 2.01 -25.66
C LEU A 252 16.37 0.75 -26.41
N ASN A 253 17.58 0.29 -26.09
CA ASN A 253 18.18 -0.88 -26.72
C ASN A 253 17.81 -2.16 -25.98
N SER A 254 17.86 -2.12 -24.65
CA SER A 254 17.48 -3.22 -23.78
C SER A 254 16.92 -2.68 -22.47
N TYR A 255 16.01 -3.45 -21.90
CA TYR A 255 15.45 -3.24 -20.57
C TYR A 255 15.17 -4.61 -19.98
N HIS A 256 15.57 -4.84 -18.74
CA HIS A 256 15.35 -6.06 -17.99
C HIS A 256 14.93 -5.69 -16.58
N TYR A 257 13.76 -6.13 -16.16
CA TYR A 257 13.29 -5.96 -14.79
C TYR A 257 12.84 -7.31 -14.25
N ASN A 258 13.29 -7.65 -13.05
CA ASN A 258 12.96 -8.89 -12.37
C ASN A 258 12.44 -8.60 -10.95
N ILE A 259 11.34 -9.24 -10.56
CA ILE A 259 10.81 -9.25 -9.20
C ILE A 259 10.72 -10.70 -8.71
N SER A 260 11.20 -10.94 -7.50
CA SER A 260 10.86 -12.11 -6.70
C SER A 260 10.07 -11.67 -5.46
N SER A 261 8.86 -12.22 -5.28
CA SER A 261 7.96 -11.86 -4.18
C SER A 261 6.96 -12.97 -3.90
N SER A 262 6.63 -13.19 -2.61
CA SER A 262 5.51 -14.04 -2.22
C SER A 262 4.15 -13.54 -2.75
N PHE A 263 4.08 -12.27 -3.19
CA PHE A 263 2.90 -11.64 -3.79
C PHE A 263 3.01 -11.51 -5.31
N VAL A 264 3.77 -12.39 -5.99
CA VAL A 264 3.94 -12.37 -7.45
C VAL A 264 2.60 -12.33 -8.21
N ASN A 265 1.54 -12.94 -7.67
CA ASN A 265 0.22 -12.94 -8.27
C ASN A 265 -0.42 -11.53 -8.30
N GLN A 266 -0.25 -10.76 -7.22
CA GLN A 266 -0.76 -9.39 -7.11
C GLN A 266 0.02 -8.44 -8.00
N TRP A 267 1.35 -8.57 -8.02
CA TRP A 267 2.23 -7.89 -8.96
C TRP A 267 1.78 -8.15 -10.41
N ASN A 268 1.60 -9.41 -10.75
CA ASN A 268 1.15 -9.83 -12.07
C ASN A 268 -0.20 -9.22 -12.45
N TYR A 269 -1.18 -9.30 -11.55
CA TYR A 269 -2.49 -8.72 -11.80
C TYR A 269 -2.45 -7.21 -12.03
N ALA A 270 -1.67 -6.47 -11.24
CA ALA A 270 -1.56 -5.02 -11.39
C ALA A 270 -0.88 -4.61 -12.70
N PHE A 271 0.21 -5.27 -13.06
CA PHE A 271 0.85 -5.03 -14.35
C PHE A 271 -0.04 -5.43 -15.53
N PHE A 272 -0.78 -6.54 -15.42
CA PHE A 272 -1.75 -6.94 -16.43
C PHE A 272 -2.82 -5.86 -16.63
N GLN A 273 -3.40 -5.35 -15.54
CA GLN A 273 -4.37 -4.24 -15.63
C GLN A 273 -3.76 -2.99 -16.28
N GLN A 274 -2.56 -2.58 -15.84
CA GLN A 274 -1.89 -1.39 -16.34
C GLN A 274 -1.60 -1.46 -17.84
N PHE A 275 -1.14 -2.62 -18.34
CA PHE A 275 -0.69 -2.74 -19.72
C PHE A 275 -1.76 -3.26 -20.70
N ASN A 276 -2.82 -3.91 -20.22
CA ASN A 276 -3.89 -4.43 -21.10
C ASN A 276 -5.16 -3.57 -21.08
N ASN A 277 -5.20 -2.46 -20.32
CA ASN A 277 -6.38 -1.60 -20.15
C ASN A 277 -7.67 -2.39 -19.82
N SER A 278 -7.52 -3.54 -19.14
CA SER A 278 -8.61 -4.49 -18.93
C SER A 278 -9.07 -4.46 -17.48
N GLY A 279 -10.37 -4.22 -17.24
CA GLY A 279 -11.01 -4.41 -15.94
C GLY A 279 -11.29 -5.88 -15.61
N SER A 280 -10.48 -6.82 -16.09
CA SER A 280 -10.76 -8.25 -15.92
C SER A 280 -10.64 -8.68 -14.46
N THR A 281 -11.35 -9.74 -14.11
CA THR A 281 -11.26 -10.39 -12.80
C THR A 281 -9.84 -10.90 -12.54
N PHE A 282 -9.45 -10.91 -11.26
CA PHE A 282 -8.15 -11.43 -10.80
C PHE A 282 -7.87 -12.81 -11.39
N GLN A 283 -6.77 -12.94 -12.13
CA GLN A 283 -6.29 -14.22 -12.65
C GLN A 283 -5.09 -14.69 -11.84
N LYS A 284 -5.10 -15.95 -11.41
CA LYS A 284 -3.95 -16.57 -10.73
C LYS A 284 -2.80 -16.70 -11.73
N ALA A 285 -1.58 -16.32 -11.34
CA ALA A 285 -0.39 -16.40 -12.20
C ALA A 285 -0.10 -17.82 -12.69
N ALA A 286 -0.54 -18.85 -11.95
CA ALA A 286 -0.39 -20.26 -12.34
C ALA A 286 -1.00 -20.62 -13.71
N GLY A 287 -1.90 -19.80 -14.27
CA GLY A 287 -2.45 -19.98 -15.61
C GLY A 287 -1.85 -19.10 -16.71
N LEU A 288 -0.97 -18.15 -16.37
CA LEU A 288 -0.42 -17.14 -17.29
C LEU A 288 1.09 -17.25 -17.34
N THR A 289 1.64 -17.52 -18.53
CA THR A 289 3.09 -17.63 -18.75
C THR A 289 3.71 -16.36 -19.36
N PHE A 290 2.88 -15.46 -19.90
CA PHE A 290 3.27 -14.18 -20.49
C PHE A 290 2.09 -13.18 -20.50
N TRP A 291 2.36 -11.88 -20.64
CA TRP A 291 1.41 -10.82 -20.96
C TRP A 291 1.48 -10.44 -22.44
N ASN A 292 0.36 -9.95 -22.97
CA ASN A 292 0.30 -9.44 -24.34
C ASN A 292 0.41 -7.91 -24.33
N PHE A 293 1.61 -7.38 -24.56
CA PHE A 293 1.81 -5.94 -24.73
C PHE A 293 1.43 -5.50 -26.15
N THR A 294 0.15 -5.63 -26.50
CA THR A 294 -0.31 -5.33 -27.87
C THR A 294 0.12 -3.90 -28.25
N GLY A 295 0.99 -3.76 -29.25
CA GLY A 295 1.50 -2.48 -29.73
C GLY A 295 2.82 -2.01 -29.10
N LEU A 296 3.44 -2.78 -28.20
CA LEU A 296 4.73 -2.47 -27.59
C LEU A 296 5.69 -3.68 -27.70
N PRO A 297 6.99 -3.47 -27.92
CA PRO A 297 7.94 -4.57 -28.12
C PRO A 297 8.52 -5.09 -26.79
N PHE A 298 7.66 -5.22 -25.77
CA PHE A 298 8.05 -5.84 -24.49
C PHE A 298 7.64 -7.30 -24.48
N ASN A 299 8.51 -8.14 -23.95
CA ASN A 299 8.26 -9.54 -23.64
C ASN A 299 8.24 -9.70 -22.13
N THR A 300 7.28 -10.45 -21.61
CA THR A 300 7.26 -10.87 -20.20
C THR A 300 7.32 -12.36 -20.08
N SER A 301 7.95 -12.84 -19.02
CA SER A 301 7.81 -14.22 -18.59
C SER A 301 7.55 -14.28 -17.09
N ILE A 302 6.82 -15.33 -16.69
CA ILE A 302 6.58 -15.67 -15.30
C ILE A 302 7.14 -17.07 -15.07
N THR A 303 8.12 -17.21 -14.17
CA THR A 303 8.77 -18.49 -13.86
C THR A 303 8.77 -18.71 -12.35
N GLY A 304 7.88 -19.57 -11.86
CA GLY A 304 7.71 -19.77 -10.42
C GLY A 304 7.21 -18.50 -9.73
N GLU A 305 8.00 -17.96 -8.80
CA GLU A 305 7.73 -16.70 -8.08
C GLU A 305 8.42 -15.48 -8.72
N GLU A 306 9.10 -15.68 -9.85
CA GLU A 306 9.79 -14.62 -10.57
C GLU A 306 8.94 -14.06 -11.70
N LEU A 307 8.85 -12.74 -11.74
CA LEU A 307 8.26 -11.98 -12.83
C LEU A 307 9.37 -11.24 -13.55
N SER A 308 9.49 -11.44 -14.87
CA SER A 308 10.44 -10.70 -15.69
C SER A 308 9.78 -9.92 -16.81
N VAL A 309 10.25 -8.69 -17.03
CA VAL A 309 9.91 -7.84 -18.18
C VAL A 309 11.20 -7.58 -18.95
N SER A 310 11.18 -7.80 -20.25
CA SER A 310 12.33 -7.59 -21.12
C SER A 310 11.94 -6.87 -22.40
N ASN A 311 12.85 -6.09 -22.96
CA ASN A 311 12.78 -5.61 -24.33
C ASN A 311 14.05 -6.07 -25.08
N SER A 312 13.87 -6.69 -26.24
CA SER A 312 14.95 -7.16 -27.11
C SER A 312 14.99 -6.43 -28.47
N VAL A 313 14.20 -5.37 -28.64
CA VAL A 313 14.06 -4.62 -29.90
C VAL A 313 14.33 -3.13 -29.65
N ARG A 314 14.98 -2.48 -30.63
CA ARG A 314 15.19 -1.03 -30.59
C ARG A 314 13.85 -0.29 -30.71
N ILE A 315 13.57 0.60 -29.77
CA ILE A 315 12.42 1.51 -29.82
C ILE A 315 12.93 2.95 -29.88
N ALA A 316 12.43 3.75 -30.82
CA ALA A 316 12.60 5.19 -30.77
C ALA A 316 11.76 5.74 -29.61
N LEU A 317 12.42 6.40 -28.66
CA LEU A 317 11.84 7.02 -27.48
C LEU A 317 12.00 8.54 -27.58
N ASN A 318 10.97 9.25 -27.13
CA ASN A 318 11.03 10.71 -27.06
C ASN A 318 11.48 11.22 -25.68
N SER A 319 11.38 10.42 -24.61
CA SER A 319 11.97 10.75 -23.31
C SER A 319 12.24 9.53 -22.41
N VAL A 320 13.10 9.69 -21.39
CA VAL A 320 13.39 8.73 -20.31
C VAL A 320 13.56 9.49 -18.97
N ASP A 321 13.00 8.97 -17.86
CA ASP A 321 13.11 9.46 -16.47
C ASP A 321 13.44 8.28 -15.50
N LEU A 322 14.39 8.46 -14.56
CA LEU A 322 14.84 7.42 -13.58
C LEU A 322 15.01 8.04 -12.18
N THR A 323 14.95 7.30 -11.06
CA THR A 323 15.16 7.83 -9.69
C THR A 323 15.56 6.71 -8.72
N ASP A 324 16.54 6.96 -7.83
CA ASP A 324 16.99 6.03 -6.76
C ASP A 324 16.71 6.60 -5.35
N ILE A 325 16.50 5.74 -4.33
CA ILE A 325 16.25 6.14 -2.92
C ILE A 325 17.08 5.32 -1.92
N GLY A 326 17.58 5.94 -0.85
CA GLY A 326 18.15 5.26 0.33
C GLY A 326 17.28 5.35 1.58
N LEU A 327 17.64 4.59 2.63
CA LEU A 327 16.90 4.54 3.89
C LEU A 327 17.82 4.76 5.10
N SER A 328 17.29 5.42 6.14
CA SER A 328 17.86 5.42 7.49
C SER A 328 16.72 5.50 8.51
N VAL A 329 16.39 4.41 9.21
CA VAL A 329 15.28 4.40 10.17
C VAL A 329 15.73 4.91 11.53
N ASN A 330 15.09 5.97 12.02
CA ASN A 330 15.19 6.43 13.41
C ASN A 330 13.85 6.21 14.11
N SER A 331 13.85 5.43 15.20
CA SER A 331 12.71 5.34 16.11
C SER A 331 12.83 6.45 17.17
N MET A 332 11.82 7.33 17.26
CA MET A 332 11.61 8.18 18.43
C MET A 332 10.68 7.49 19.43
#